data_AF-A0A9Q8IMD5-F1
#
_entry.id   AF-A0A9Q8IMD5-F1
#
_cell.length_a   1.000
_cell.length_b   1.000
_cell.length_c   1.000
_cell.angle_alpha   90.00
_cell.angle_beta   90.00
_cell.angle_gamma   90.00
#
_symmetry.space_group_name_H-M   'P 1'
#
loop_
_entity.id
_entity.type
_entity.pdbx_description
1 polymer ?
#
loop_
_entity_poly.entity_id
_entity_poly.type
_entity_poly.pdbx_seq_one_letter_code
_entity_poly.pdbx_strand_id
1 'polypeptide(L)' 'MIYIIGYMATLIGLLILITRWNNFFGKLNKLEKFAYIIICLGIMIPLVYGFVMGIITNVKL' A
#
# COMPACT_ATOMS: atom_id res chain seq x y z
N MET A 1 -9.25 -3.20 -12.25
CA MET A 1 -9.68 -2.11 -11.35
C MET A 1 -9.04 -2.20 -9.97
N ILE A 2 -9.02 -3.36 -9.31
CA ILE A 2 -8.50 -3.48 -7.93
C ILE A 2 -7.00 -3.10 -7.80
N TYR A 3 -6.19 -3.40 -8.82
CA TYR A 3 -4.79 -2.96 -8.88
C TYR A 3 -4.63 -1.45 -8.86
N ILE A 4 -5.43 -0.74 -9.67
CA ILE A 4 -5.40 0.72 -9.78
C ILE A 4 -5.78 1.36 -8.43
N ILE A 5 -6.79 0.83 -7.75
CA ILE A 5 -7.23 1.32 -6.44
C ILE A 5 -6.14 1.13 -5.38
N GLY A 6 -5.49 -0.04 -5.35
CA GLY A 6 -4.37 -0.31 -4.46
C GLY A 6 -3.20 0.65 -4.69
N TYR A 7 -2.77 0.82 -5.94
CA TYR A 7 -1.70 1.75 -6.31
C TYR A 7 -2.03 3.19 -5.93
N MET A 8 -3.26 3.67 -6.16
CA MET A 8 -3.66 5.03 -5.79
C MET A 8 -3.65 5.24 -4.28
N ALA A 9 -4.13 4.26 -3.50
CA ALA A 9 -4.08 4.31 -2.03
C ALA A 9 -2.63 4.36 -1.51
N THR A 10 -1.74 3.56 -2.09
CA THR A 10 -0.30 3.58 -1.78
C THR A 10 0.32 4.94 -2.11
N LEU A 11 -0.02 5.52 -3.26
CA LEU A 11 0.53 6.80 -3.73
C LEU A 11 0.11 7.97 -2.82
N ILE A 12 -1.15 7.97 -2.35
CA ILE A 12 -1.66 8.94 -1.37
C ILE A 12 -0.92 8.80 -0.04
N GLY A 13 -0.76 7.58 0.47
CA GLY A 13 -0.03 7.33 1.71
C GLY A 13 1.43 7.78 1.60
N LEU A 14 2.08 7.53 0.46
CA LEU A 14 3.46 7.94 0.18
C LEU A 14 3.60 9.46 0.13
N LEU A 15 2.68 10.16 -0.53
CA LEU A 15 2.66 11.63 -0.60
C LEU A 15 2.57 12.26 0.79
N ILE A 16 1.74 11.70 1.68
CA ILE A 16 1.60 12.16 3.08
C ILE A 16 2.91 11.96 3.84
N LEU A 17 3.63 10.88 3.57
CA LEU A 17 4.89 10.55 4.24
C LEU A 17 6.05 11.43 3.73
N ILE A 18 6.11 11.70 2.42
CA ILE A 18 7.10 12.58 1.79
C ILE A 18 6.91 14.05 2.16
N THR A 19 5.66 14.53 2.21
CA THR A 19 5.40 15.94 2.61
C THR A 19 5.67 16.21 4.09
N ARG A 20 5.76 15.16 4.92
CA ARG A 20 6.11 15.25 6.35
C ARG A 20 7.52 14.72 6.67
N TRP A 21 8.35 14.52 5.65
CA TRP A 21 9.73 14.03 5.71
C TRP A 21 10.69 15.05 6.38
N ASN A 22 10.41 15.49 7.60
CA ASN A 22 11.32 16.31 8.40
C ASN A 22 11.94 15.53 9.57
N ASN A 23 11.43 14.34 9.92
CA ASN A 23 11.89 13.56 11.08
C ASN A 23 12.01 12.06 10.77
N PHE A 24 13.05 11.66 10.04
CA PHE A 24 13.30 10.25 9.71
C PHE A 24 13.59 9.35 10.92
N PHE A 25 14.09 9.92 12.02
CA PHE A 25 14.56 9.19 13.20
C PHE A 25 13.88 9.63 14.52
N GLY A 26 12.87 10.51 14.43
CA GLY A 26 12.04 10.90 15.56
C GLY A 26 10.80 10.01 15.69
N LYS A 27 10.18 9.96 16.89
CA LYS A 27 8.90 9.27 17.13
C LYS A 27 7.89 9.63 16.03
N LEU A 28 7.53 8.65 15.20
CA LEU A 28 6.48 8.78 14.17
C LEU A 28 5.19 9.35 14.79
N ASN A 29 4.71 10.46 14.23
CA ASN A 29 3.45 11.07 14.64
C ASN A 29 2.26 10.20 14.26
N LYS A 30 1.11 10.37 14.94
CA LYS A 30 -0.13 9.58 14.67
C LYS A 30 -0.52 9.56 13.19
N LEU A 31 -0.35 10.70 12.50
CA LEU A 31 -0.65 10.84 11.07
C LEU A 31 0.31 10.06 10.16
N GLU A 32 1.60 10.02 10.49
CA GLU A 32 2.60 9.27 9.72
C GLU A 32 2.42 7.77 9.89
N LYS A 33 2.07 7.33 11.12
CA LYS A 33 1.67 5.93 11.38
C LYS A 33 0.44 5.54 10.57
N PHE A 34 -0.55 6.42 10.51
CA PHE A 34 -1.75 6.19 9.72
C PHE A 34 -1.44 6.12 8.21
N ALA A 35 -0.61 7.04 7.70
CA ALA A 35 -0.15 7.01 6.33
C ALA A 35 0.60 5.71 6.01
N TYR A 36 1.48 5.24 6.91
CA TYR A 36 2.21 3.99 6.75
C TYR A 36 1.27 2.76 6.68
N ILE A 37 0.23 2.74 7.51
CA ILE A 37 -0.80 1.68 7.46
C ILE A 37 -1.53 1.70 6.11
N ILE A 38 -1.89 2.87 5.60
CA ILE A 38 -2.52 3.02 4.27
C ILE A 38 -1.60 2.52 3.16
N ILE A 39 -0.30 2.85 3.22
CA ILE A 39 0.71 2.35 2.26
C ILE A 39 0.74 0.82 2.29
N CYS A 40 0.87 0.23 3.47
CA CYS A 40 0.91 -1.22 3.63
C CYS A 40 -0.35 -1.90 3.07
N LEU A 41 -1.54 -1.37 3.39
CA LEU A 41 -2.81 -1.92 2.90
C LEU A 41 -2.94 -1.75 1.38
N GLY A 42 -2.58 -0.58 0.84
CA GLY A 42 -2.62 -0.29 -0.59
C GLY A 42 -1.72 -1.21 -1.42
N ILE A 43 -0.60 -1.68 -0.86
CA ILE A 43 0.31 -2.64 -1.50
C ILE A 43 -0.18 -4.09 -1.30
N MET A 44 -0.64 -4.44 -0.10
CA MET A 44 -1.07 -5.82 0.19
C MET A 44 -2.27 -6.26 -0.64
N ILE A 45 -3.28 -5.40 -0.80
CA ILE A 45 -4.51 -5.73 -1.54
C ILE A 45 -4.24 -6.21 -2.98
N PRO A 46 -3.52 -5.46 -3.83
CA PRO A 46 -3.21 -5.90 -5.20
C PRO A 46 -2.27 -7.10 -5.23
N LEU A 47 -1.35 -7.23 -4.26
CA LEU A 47 -0.40 -8.33 -4.21
C LEU A 47 -1.11 -9.66 -3.89
N VAL A 48 -1.97 -9.67 -2.88
CA VAL A 48 -2.79 -10.84 -2.52
C VAL A 48 -3.75 -11.20 -3.65
N TYR A 49 -4.41 -10.20 -4.25
CA TYR A 49 -5.32 -10.45 -5.37
C TYR A 49 -4.60 -11.06 -6.58
N GLY A 50 -3.43 -10.52 -6.94
CA GLY A 50 -2.60 -11.07 -8.03
C GLY A 50 -2.10 -12.47 -7.74
N PHE A 51 -1.71 -12.75 -6.49
CA PHE A 51 -1.32 -14.09 -6.06
C PHE A 51 -2.46 -15.10 -6.19
N VAL A 52 -3.65 -14.76 -5.70
CA VAL A 52 -4.83 -15.64 -5.75
C VAL A 52 -5.27 -15.88 -7.20
N MET A 53 -5.35 -14.85 -8.04
CA MET A 53 -5.68 -15.03 -9.46
C MET A 53 -4.60 -15.85 -10.19
N GLY A 54 -3.32 -15.63 -9.89
CA GLY A 54 -2.23 -16.42 -10.45
C GLY A 54 -2.38 -17.91 -10.15
N ILE A 55 -2.75 -18.28 -8.92
CA ILE A 55 -3.06 -19.66 -8.55
C ILE A 55 -4.28 -20.17 -9.32
N ILE A 56 -5.41 -19.43 -9.32
CA ILE A 56 -6.64 -19.87 -9.98
C ILE A 56 -6.44 -20.09 -11.48
N THR A 57 -5.72 -19.20 -12.15
CA THR A 57 -5.46 -19.30 -13.59
C THR A 57 -4.52 -20.46 -13.92
N ASN A 58 -3.52 -20.75 -13.08
CA ASN A 58 -2.63 -21.90 -13.30
C ASN A 58 -3.26 -23.25 -12.94
N VAL A 59 -4.23 -23.28 -12.01
CA VAL A 59 -4.96 -24.51 -11.64
C VAL A 59 -6.05 -24.90 -12.65
N LYS A 60 -6.46 -23.96 -13.52
CA LYS A 60 -7.47 -24.18 -14.57
C LYS A 60 -6.89 -24.62 -15.92
N LEU A 61 -5.57 -24.78 -16.02
CA LEU A 61 -4.85 -25.34 -17.17
C LEU A 61 -4.58 -26.83 -16.96
#